data_AF-A0A3D4YEP8-F1
#
_entry.id   AF-A0A3D4YEP8-F1
#
_cell.length_a   1.000
_cell.length_b   1.000
_cell.length_c   1.000
_cell.angle_alpha   90.00
_cell.angle_beta   90.00
_cell.angle_gamma   90.00
#
_symmetry.space_group_name_H-M   'P 1'
#
loop_
_entity.id
_entity.type
_entity.pdbx_description
1 polymer ?
#
loop_
_entity_poly.entity_id
_entity_poly.type
_entity_poly.pdbx_seq_one_letter_code
_entity_poly.pdbx_strand_id
1 'polypeptide(L)'
;EDSRYVTLALPRVLFRLPYDSEKNPAEGLAFNEDASGADSSKFCWGNPAYVLAERITNAFAIYGWTAAIRGVEGGGIVEGLPAYTFKSTDGDIALKCPTETAITDRREKELSDLGFMSLCHCKGTDYAAFFGSQTTQKPRVYNLDDANANSSLSARLPYLLAASRFAHYIKVIMRDKIGSFMTRSNVEMYLNSWIANYVLLNDDAPQSVKAKYPLREARVDVFDVPGKPGTYRAVVYLRPHFQMEELTASIRLVATLPPPAK
;
A
#
# COMPACT_ATOMS: atom_id res chain seq x y z
N GLU A 1 -5.98 2.81 18.48
CA GLU A 1 -6.92 2.22 17.49
C GLU A 1 -7.07 3.12 16.27
N ASP A 2 -7.11 4.45 16.45
CA ASP A 2 -7.21 5.37 15.31
C ASP A 2 -5.89 5.57 14.53
N SER A 3 -4.74 5.29 15.15
CA SER A 3 -3.43 5.42 14.49
C SER A 3 -3.27 4.52 13.25
N ARG A 4 -4.10 3.48 13.09
CA ARG A 4 -4.11 2.67 11.86
C ARG A 4 -4.49 3.47 10.62
N TYR A 5 -5.19 4.59 10.75
CA TYR A 5 -5.52 5.44 9.61
C TYR A 5 -4.40 6.44 9.25
N VAL A 6 -3.26 6.37 9.93
CA VAL A 6 -2.10 7.23 9.69
C VAL A 6 -0.93 6.38 9.22
N THR A 7 -0.31 6.77 8.11
CA THR A 7 0.91 6.17 7.56
C THR A 7 1.96 7.26 7.41
N LEU A 8 3.20 6.95 7.82
CA LEU A 8 4.34 7.84 7.66
C LEU A 8 5.25 7.26 6.57
N ALA A 9 5.37 7.98 5.47
CA ALA A 9 6.23 7.60 4.35
C ALA A 9 7.63 8.21 4.52
N LEU A 10 8.67 7.45 4.15
CA LEU A 10 10.07 7.86 4.17
C LEU A 10 10.87 7.09 3.11
N PRO A 11 12.06 7.55 2.71
CA PRO A 11 12.67 8.83 3.02
C PRO A 11 12.20 9.91 2.04
N ARG A 12 12.77 11.13 2.09
CA ARG A 12 12.43 12.17 1.11
C ARG A 12 12.81 11.75 -0.31
N VAL A 13 12.08 12.27 -1.29
CA VAL A 13 12.26 11.92 -2.71
C VAL A 13 12.65 13.16 -3.49
N LEU A 14 13.57 13.02 -4.44
CA LEU A 14 13.98 14.11 -5.30
C LEU A 14 12.82 14.47 -6.25
N PHE A 15 12.32 15.70 -6.18
CA PHE A 15 11.19 16.13 -7.01
C PHE A 15 11.65 16.76 -8.33
N ARG A 16 12.86 17.30 -8.36
CA ARG A 16 13.39 18.04 -9.50
C ARG A 16 14.89 17.83 -9.60
N LEU A 17 15.39 17.72 -10.83
CA LEU A 17 16.83 17.80 -11.11
C LEU A 17 17.35 19.23 -10.86
N PRO A 18 18.57 19.41 -10.34
CA PRO A 18 19.19 20.73 -10.26
C PRO A 18 19.19 21.46 -11.61
N TYR A 19 19.10 22.78 -11.59
CA TYR A 19 19.20 23.57 -12.82
C TYR A 19 20.66 23.62 -13.29
N ASP A 20 20.86 23.35 -14.57
CA ASP A 20 22.17 23.38 -15.22
C ASP A 20 21.96 23.79 -16.67
N SER A 21 22.72 24.78 -17.11
CA SER A 21 22.75 25.31 -18.48
C SER A 21 22.79 24.24 -19.58
N GLU A 22 23.40 23.07 -19.34
CA GLU A 22 23.47 21.99 -20.33
C GLU A 22 22.39 20.91 -20.14
N LYS A 23 22.18 20.44 -18.91
CA LYS A 23 21.34 19.25 -18.64
C LYS A 23 19.87 19.59 -18.31
N ASN A 24 19.62 20.72 -17.67
CA ASN A 24 18.30 21.14 -17.21
C ASN A 24 18.25 22.67 -17.12
N PRO A 25 18.24 23.36 -18.28
CA PRO A 25 18.37 24.81 -18.31
C PRO A 25 17.14 25.49 -17.71
N ALA A 26 17.37 26.55 -16.93
CA ALA A 26 16.29 27.41 -16.47
C ALA A 26 15.81 28.29 -17.65
N GLU A 27 14.52 28.22 -17.96
CA GLU A 27 13.96 29.00 -19.07
C GLU A 27 14.00 30.50 -18.76
N GLY A 28 14.59 31.28 -19.67
CA GLY A 28 14.67 32.75 -19.54
C GLY A 28 15.73 33.27 -18.56
N LEU A 29 16.54 32.41 -17.95
CA LEU A 29 17.59 32.82 -17.01
C LEU A 29 18.84 31.93 -17.17
N ALA A 30 20.01 32.54 -17.39
CA ALA A 30 21.29 31.83 -17.32
C ALA A 30 21.63 31.52 -15.86
N PHE A 31 21.15 30.38 -15.36
CA PHE A 31 21.31 29.95 -13.97
C PHE A 31 21.87 28.54 -13.88
N ASN A 32 22.91 28.39 -13.05
CA ASN A 32 23.50 27.10 -12.69
C ASN A 32 23.37 26.92 -11.18
N GLU A 33 22.60 25.92 -10.78
CA GLU A 33 22.38 25.56 -9.38
C GLU A 33 23.64 24.85 -8.86
N ASP A 34 24.16 25.29 -7.71
CA ASP A 34 25.25 24.58 -7.07
C ASP A 34 24.75 23.24 -6.51
N ALA A 35 24.92 22.18 -7.30
CA ALA A 35 24.72 20.79 -6.90
C ALA A 35 26.05 20.04 -6.82
N SER A 36 27.14 20.76 -6.49
CA SER A 36 28.47 20.15 -6.36
C SER A 36 28.57 19.23 -5.14
N GLY A 37 29.06 18.02 -5.40
CA GLY A 37 29.38 17.03 -4.37
C GLY A 37 28.23 16.12 -3.95
N ALA A 38 28.50 15.26 -2.97
CA ALA A 38 27.53 14.32 -2.43
C ALA A 38 26.55 14.93 -1.42
N ASP A 39 26.63 16.24 -1.14
CA ASP A 39 25.82 16.93 -0.14
C ASP A 39 24.33 16.85 -0.50
N SER A 40 23.55 16.20 0.37
CA SER A 40 22.12 16.02 0.16
C SER A 40 21.36 17.33 0.33
N SER A 41 21.84 18.28 1.13
CA SER A 41 21.08 19.48 1.50
C SER A 41 20.77 20.42 0.33
N LYS A 42 21.56 20.33 -0.75
CA LYS A 42 21.45 21.17 -1.96
C LYS A 42 20.36 20.72 -2.93
N PHE A 43 19.80 19.53 -2.73
CA PHE A 43 18.80 18.96 -3.64
C PHE A 43 17.37 19.33 -3.25
N CYS A 44 16.48 19.41 -4.25
CA CYS A 44 15.06 19.69 -4.05
C CYS A 44 14.30 18.43 -3.57
N TRP A 45 14.41 18.16 -2.27
CA TRP A 45 13.72 17.05 -1.62
C TRP A 45 12.26 17.37 -1.35
N GLY A 46 11.37 16.50 -1.82
CA GLY A 46 9.94 16.53 -1.58
C GLY A 46 9.47 15.46 -0.59
N ASN A 47 8.22 15.63 -0.15
CA ASN A 47 7.59 14.71 0.80
C ASN A 47 7.17 13.40 0.08
N PRO A 48 7.61 12.22 0.55
CA PRO A 48 7.26 10.93 -0.05
C PRO A 48 5.76 10.60 0.02
N ALA A 49 5.00 11.27 0.89
CA ALA A 49 3.55 11.10 0.96
C ALA A 49 2.86 11.41 -0.37
N TYR A 50 3.38 12.33 -1.18
CA TYR A 50 2.83 12.61 -2.51
C TYR A 50 3.06 11.46 -3.48
N VAL A 51 4.22 10.80 -3.39
CA VAL A 51 4.54 9.62 -4.20
C VAL A 51 3.63 8.45 -3.83
N LEU A 52 3.41 8.24 -2.53
CA LEU A 52 2.45 7.24 -2.05
C LEU A 52 1.01 7.57 -2.49
N ALA A 53 0.59 8.82 -2.38
CA ALA A 53 -0.74 9.26 -2.78
C ALA A 53 -0.96 9.04 -4.28
N GLU A 54 0.05 9.32 -5.10
CA GLU A 54 0.02 9.07 -6.54
C GLU A 54 -0.17 7.57 -6.82
N ARG A 55 0.55 6.66 -6.13
CA ARG A 55 0.34 5.20 -6.24
C ARG A 55 -1.09 4.79 -5.84
N ILE A 56 -1.65 5.37 -4.78
CA ILE A 56 -3.03 5.10 -4.35
C ILE A 56 -4.02 5.54 -5.44
N THR A 57 -3.84 6.74 -6.02
CA THR A 57 -4.71 7.24 -7.08
C THR A 57 -4.57 6.44 -8.38
N ASN A 58 -3.36 6.01 -8.72
CA ASN A 58 -3.11 5.16 -9.87
C ASN A 58 -3.79 3.79 -9.73
N ALA A 59 -3.64 3.15 -8.57
CA ALA A 59 -4.33 1.89 -8.27
C ALA A 59 -5.85 2.04 -8.42
N PHE A 60 -6.42 3.13 -7.89
CA PHE A 60 -7.84 3.42 -8.05
C PHE A 60 -8.25 3.66 -9.51
N ALA A 61 -7.44 4.37 -10.29
CA ALA A 61 -7.72 4.63 -11.70
C ALA A 61 -7.73 3.35 -12.55
N ILE A 62 -6.79 2.43 -12.30
CA ILE A 62 -6.65 1.19 -13.08
C ILE A 62 -7.64 0.11 -12.62
N TYR A 63 -7.84 -0.04 -11.32
CA TYR A 63 -8.56 -1.18 -10.74
C TYR A 63 -9.90 -0.81 -10.08
N GLY A 64 -10.18 0.47 -9.87
CA GLY A 64 -11.32 0.94 -9.07
C GLY A 64 -11.15 0.76 -7.56
N TRP A 65 -9.99 0.24 -7.13
CA TRP A 65 -9.65 -0.08 -5.75
C TRP A 65 -8.18 0.22 -5.47
N THR A 66 -7.84 0.39 -4.20
CA THR A 66 -6.52 0.83 -3.74
C THR A 66 -5.71 -0.31 -3.12
N ALA A 67 -5.98 -1.56 -3.52
CA ALA A 67 -5.30 -2.73 -2.98
C ALA A 67 -3.88 -2.92 -3.55
N ALA A 68 -3.66 -2.48 -4.79
CA ALA A 68 -2.43 -2.66 -5.55
C ALA A 68 -1.50 -1.44 -5.40
N ILE A 69 -0.97 -1.21 -4.20
CA ILE A 69 -0.11 -0.06 -3.87
C ILE A 69 1.26 -0.45 -3.28
N ARG A 70 1.60 -1.74 -3.28
CA ARG A 70 2.82 -2.28 -2.67
C ARG A 70 3.45 -3.36 -3.52
N GLY A 71 4.73 -3.65 -3.29
CA GLY A 71 5.53 -4.62 -4.02
C GLY A 71 5.85 -4.16 -5.43
N VAL A 72 6.95 -4.67 -5.98
CA VAL A 72 7.39 -4.34 -7.35
C VAL A 72 6.33 -4.74 -8.37
N GLU A 73 5.84 -5.98 -8.29
CA GLU A 73 4.79 -6.51 -9.17
C GLU A 73 3.36 -6.24 -8.66
N GLY A 74 3.24 -5.77 -7.42
CA GLY A 74 1.94 -5.54 -6.77
C GLY A 74 1.40 -4.12 -6.91
N GLY A 75 2.04 -3.27 -7.72
CA GLY A 75 1.63 -1.89 -8.00
C GLY A 75 2.30 -0.82 -7.12
N GLY A 76 3.29 -1.21 -6.31
CA GLY A 76 4.07 -0.29 -5.46
C GLY A 76 5.29 0.33 -6.13
N ILE A 77 5.59 -0.03 -7.39
CA ILE A 77 6.68 0.56 -8.17
C ILE A 77 6.38 2.02 -8.53
N VAL A 78 7.37 2.88 -8.36
CA VAL A 78 7.40 4.30 -8.69
C VAL A 78 8.45 4.47 -9.79
N GLU A 79 8.02 5.03 -10.91
CA GLU A 79 8.83 5.17 -12.12
C GLU A 79 9.07 6.65 -12.44
N GLY A 80 10.14 6.93 -13.21
CA GLY A 80 10.45 8.28 -13.65
C GLY A 80 10.96 9.19 -12.52
N LEU A 81 11.66 8.63 -11.53
CA LEU A 81 12.30 9.47 -10.51
C LEU A 81 13.48 10.24 -11.12
N PRO A 82 13.70 11.51 -10.72
CA PRO A 82 14.83 12.30 -11.19
C PRO A 82 16.18 11.61 -10.92
N ALA A 83 16.91 11.30 -12.00
CA ALA A 83 18.20 10.62 -11.97
C ALA A 83 19.36 11.60 -12.22
N TYR A 84 19.93 12.17 -11.15
CA TYR A 84 21.06 13.10 -11.26
C TYR A 84 22.40 12.37 -11.32
N THR A 85 23.19 12.61 -12.35
CA THR A 85 24.54 12.05 -12.52
C THR A 85 25.62 13.10 -12.33
N PHE A 86 26.62 12.79 -11.51
CA PHE A 86 27.76 13.66 -11.23
C PHE A 86 29.07 12.89 -11.38
N LYS A 87 30.17 13.61 -11.61
CA LYS A 87 31.52 13.04 -11.61
C LYS A 87 32.03 12.98 -10.18
N SER A 88 32.42 11.80 -9.73
CA SER A 88 33.09 11.57 -8.46
C SER A 88 34.48 12.19 -8.44
N THR A 89 35.08 12.32 -7.26
CA THR A 89 36.47 12.75 -7.07
C THR A 89 37.47 11.85 -7.82
N ASP A 90 37.11 10.58 -8.00
CA ASP A 90 37.92 9.57 -8.68
C ASP A 90 37.71 9.57 -10.21
N GLY A 91 36.87 10.47 -10.73
CA GLY A 91 36.57 10.62 -12.16
C GLY A 91 35.40 9.78 -12.67
N ASP A 92 34.91 8.82 -11.88
CA ASP A 92 33.77 7.98 -12.24
C ASP A 92 32.44 8.74 -12.28
N ILE A 93 31.55 8.36 -13.20
CA ILE A 93 30.18 8.90 -13.25
C ILE A 93 29.34 8.13 -12.22
N ALA A 94 28.89 8.83 -11.18
CA ALA A 94 28.02 8.28 -10.14
C ALA A 94 26.59 8.81 -10.30
N LEU A 95 25.62 7.93 -10.07
CA LEU A 95 24.21 8.29 -9.95
C LEU A 95 23.91 8.67 -8.50
N LYS A 96 23.35 9.86 -8.29
CA LYS A 96 22.78 10.26 -7.00
C LYS A 96 21.47 9.49 -6.81
N CYS A 97 21.31 8.90 -5.62
CA CYS A 97 20.09 8.21 -5.24
C CYS A 97 18.89 9.17 -5.34
N PRO A 98 17.83 8.83 -6.09
CA PRO A 98 16.62 9.64 -6.19
C PRO A 98 15.82 9.72 -4.88
N THR A 99 16.09 8.81 -3.94
CA THR A 99 15.66 8.91 -2.54
C THR A 99 16.81 9.44 -1.68
N GLU A 100 16.50 10.17 -0.60
CA GLU A 100 17.50 10.82 0.27
C GLU A 100 18.56 9.85 0.80
N THR A 101 18.16 8.59 1.01
CA THR A 101 19.06 7.48 1.31
C THR A 101 18.57 6.20 0.65
N ALA A 102 19.51 5.29 0.36
CA ALA A 102 19.19 3.95 -0.10
C ALA A 102 18.86 3.07 1.11
N ILE A 103 17.65 2.50 1.14
CA ILE A 103 17.19 1.61 2.20
C ILE A 103 17.36 0.17 1.71
N THR A 104 18.13 -0.62 2.46
CA THR A 104 18.30 -2.06 2.20
C THR A 104 17.11 -2.84 2.74
N ASP A 105 16.84 -4.04 2.20
CA ASP A 105 15.71 -4.89 2.60
C ASP A 105 15.64 -5.14 4.11
N ARG A 106 16.79 -5.31 4.77
CA ARG A 106 16.84 -5.46 6.23
C ARG A 106 16.34 -4.21 6.96
N ARG A 107 16.74 -3.02 6.50
CA ARG A 107 16.31 -1.75 7.08
C ARG A 107 14.86 -1.44 6.75
N GLU A 108 14.41 -1.78 5.55
CA GLU A 108 13.01 -1.72 5.13
C GLU A 108 12.14 -2.50 6.13
N LYS A 109 12.51 -3.76 6.41
CA LYS A 109 11.80 -4.59 7.38
C LYS A 109 11.79 -3.99 8.79
N GLU A 110 12.94 -3.53 9.28
CA GLU A 110 13.04 -2.86 10.59
C GLU A 110 12.13 -1.61 10.69
N LEU A 111 12.04 -0.82 9.61
CA LEU A 111 11.18 0.36 9.54
C LEU A 111 9.70 -0.01 9.44
N SER A 112 9.39 -1.04 8.66
CA SER A 112 8.06 -1.62 8.51
C SER A 112 7.53 -2.12 9.86
N ASP A 113 8.35 -2.86 10.63
CA ASP A 113 8.01 -3.33 11.98
C ASP A 113 7.75 -2.18 12.97
N LEU A 114 8.35 -1.02 12.73
CA LEU A 114 8.11 0.23 13.50
C LEU A 114 6.88 1.02 13.01
N GLY A 115 6.21 0.59 11.94
CA GLY A 115 5.02 1.22 11.39
C GLY A 115 5.29 2.33 10.36
N PHE A 116 6.49 2.35 9.78
CA PHE A 116 6.83 3.24 8.68
C PHE A 116 6.63 2.57 7.33
N MET A 117 6.33 3.38 6.32
CA MET A 117 6.29 2.95 4.94
C MET A 117 7.51 3.49 4.21
N SER A 118 8.41 2.59 3.81
CA SER A 118 9.67 2.95 3.16
C SER A 118 9.59 2.83 1.64
N LEU A 119 10.04 3.87 0.95
CA LEU A 119 10.33 3.85 -0.48
C LEU A 119 11.78 3.39 -0.67
N CYS A 120 11.95 2.21 -1.25
CA CYS A 120 13.26 1.62 -1.49
C CYS A 120 13.66 1.86 -2.94
N HIS A 121 14.77 2.58 -3.15
CA HIS A 121 15.35 2.81 -4.47
C HIS A 121 16.00 1.54 -5.02
N CYS A 122 15.71 1.23 -6.28
CA CYS A 122 16.37 0.15 -7.01
C CYS A 122 17.74 0.65 -7.51
N LYS A 123 18.82 0.10 -6.94
CA LYS A 123 20.18 0.56 -7.24
C LYS A 123 20.47 0.51 -8.74
N GLY A 124 20.92 1.65 -9.27
CA GLY A 124 21.33 1.78 -10.68
C GLY A 124 20.18 2.01 -11.66
N THR A 125 18.94 2.09 -11.20
CA THR A 125 17.79 2.47 -12.04
C THR A 125 17.17 3.77 -11.55
N ASP A 126 16.17 4.28 -12.26
CA ASP A 126 15.30 5.40 -11.88
C ASP A 126 14.03 4.93 -11.16
N TYR A 127 13.95 3.65 -10.81
CA TYR A 127 12.81 3.03 -10.15
C TYR A 127 12.99 3.00 -8.63
N ALA A 128 11.88 3.14 -7.90
CA ALA A 128 11.81 2.80 -6.49
C ALA A 128 10.51 2.04 -6.22
N ALA A 129 10.42 1.33 -5.10
CA ALA A 129 9.21 0.59 -4.76
C ALA A 129 8.88 0.68 -3.27
N PHE A 130 7.59 0.75 -2.97
CA PHE A 130 7.07 0.49 -1.63
C PHE A 130 6.90 -1.01 -1.43
N PHE A 131 7.73 -1.65 -0.61
CA PHE A 131 7.61 -3.09 -0.33
C PHE A 131 6.62 -3.35 0.81
N GLY A 132 6.77 -2.62 1.91
CA GLY A 132 5.86 -2.64 3.04
C GLY A 132 4.50 -2.01 2.77
N SER A 133 3.61 -2.16 3.75
CA SER A 133 2.26 -1.61 3.70
C SER A 133 1.73 -1.16 5.06
N GLN A 134 2.64 -0.91 5.99
CA GLN A 134 2.31 -0.69 7.39
C GLN A 134 1.79 0.71 7.65
N THR A 135 0.94 0.79 8.67
CA THR A 135 0.45 2.02 9.26
C THR A 135 1.21 2.25 10.56
N THR A 136 1.06 3.43 11.16
CA THR A 136 1.70 3.75 12.44
C THR A 136 1.13 2.97 13.63
N GLN A 137 0.07 2.18 13.43
CA GLN A 137 -0.46 1.33 14.48
C GLN A 137 0.46 0.12 14.72
N LYS A 138 0.98 0.03 15.94
CA LYS A 138 1.56 -1.21 16.46
C LYS A 138 0.45 -2.25 16.71
N PRO A 139 0.45 -3.41 16.02
CA PRO A 139 -0.53 -4.46 16.27
C PRO A 139 -0.44 -4.98 17.71
N ARG A 140 -1.58 -5.18 18.37
CA ARG A 140 -1.64 -5.86 19.67
C ARG A 140 -1.41 -7.35 19.47
N VAL A 141 -0.68 -7.96 20.40
CA VAL A 141 -0.49 -9.42 20.49
C VAL A 141 -1.54 -9.99 21.45
N TYR A 142 -2.16 -11.08 21.03
CA TYR A 142 -3.19 -11.83 21.71
C TYR A 142 -2.76 -13.28 21.87
N ASN A 143 -3.49 -14.03 22.69
CA ASN A 143 -3.22 -15.45 22.95
C ASN A 143 -3.64 -16.37 21.78
N LEU A 144 -4.52 -15.90 20.90
CA LEU A 144 -5.04 -16.67 19.77
C LEU A 144 -4.42 -16.18 18.46
N ASP A 145 -4.00 -17.11 17.62
CA ASP A 145 -3.37 -16.80 16.33
C ASP A 145 -4.30 -16.03 15.39
N ASP A 146 -5.59 -16.36 15.38
CA ASP A 146 -6.59 -15.64 14.58
C ASP A 146 -6.74 -14.18 15.02
N ALA A 147 -6.67 -13.91 16.33
CA ALA A 147 -6.71 -12.55 16.85
C ALA A 147 -5.45 -11.76 16.47
N ASN A 148 -4.29 -12.42 16.47
CA ASN A 148 -3.03 -11.84 15.99
C ASN A 148 -3.09 -11.52 14.49
N ALA A 149 -3.60 -12.44 13.68
CA ALA A 149 -3.77 -12.23 12.24
C ALA A 149 -4.68 -11.03 11.94
N ASN A 150 -5.83 -10.93 12.63
CA ASN A 150 -6.75 -9.81 12.49
C ASN A 150 -6.14 -8.47 12.93
N SER A 151 -5.37 -8.48 14.03
CA SER A 151 -4.64 -7.32 14.54
C SER A 151 -3.61 -6.80 13.54
N SER A 152 -2.83 -7.72 12.94
CA SER A 152 -1.83 -7.39 11.92
C SER A 152 -2.48 -6.89 10.63
N LEU A 153 -3.55 -7.54 10.17
CA LEU A 153 -4.29 -7.13 8.97
C LEU A 153 -4.87 -5.71 9.12
N SER A 154 -5.37 -5.39 10.31
CA SER A 154 -5.93 -4.07 10.64
C SER A 154 -4.89 -2.96 10.75
N ALA A 155 -3.58 -3.28 10.74
CA ALA A 155 -2.49 -2.31 10.76
C ALA A 155 -1.88 -2.06 9.38
N ARG A 156 -2.48 -2.62 8.31
CA ARG A 156 -1.98 -2.48 6.94
C ARG A 156 -2.88 -1.57 6.12
N LEU A 157 -2.24 -0.62 5.43
CA LEU A 157 -2.92 0.43 4.66
C LEU A 157 -3.80 -0.10 3.51
N PRO A 158 -3.38 -1.06 2.66
CA PRO A 158 -4.18 -1.53 1.54
C PRO A 158 -5.54 -2.10 1.98
N TYR A 159 -5.55 -2.86 3.07
CA TYR A 159 -6.76 -3.48 3.60
C TYR A 159 -7.66 -2.45 4.29
N LEU A 160 -7.08 -1.47 4.99
CA LEU A 160 -7.85 -0.36 5.56
C LEU A 160 -8.49 0.51 4.50
N LEU A 161 -7.77 0.86 3.42
CA LEU A 161 -8.35 1.65 2.33
C LEU A 161 -9.51 0.89 1.66
N ALA A 162 -9.36 -0.42 1.44
CA ALA A 162 -10.44 -1.27 0.94
C ALA A 162 -11.65 -1.27 1.88
N ALA A 163 -11.45 -1.50 3.18
CA ALA A 163 -12.51 -1.49 4.19
C ALA A 163 -13.22 -0.12 4.28
N SER A 164 -12.46 0.98 4.25
CA SER A 164 -13.00 2.35 4.22
C SER A 164 -13.85 2.60 2.97
N ARG A 165 -13.44 2.09 1.80
CA ARG A 165 -14.22 2.20 0.56
C ARG A 165 -15.54 1.44 0.64
N PHE A 166 -15.55 0.24 1.22
CA PHE A 166 -16.81 -0.48 1.49
C PHE A 166 -17.71 0.27 2.48
N ALA A 167 -17.13 0.85 3.53
CA ALA A 167 -17.89 1.67 4.47
C ALA A 167 -18.53 2.89 3.78
N HIS A 168 -17.80 3.57 2.88
CA HIS A 168 -18.36 4.65 2.07
C HIS A 168 -19.53 4.19 1.19
N TYR A 169 -19.38 3.06 0.49
CA TYR A 169 -20.46 2.52 -0.33
C TYR A 169 -21.69 2.17 0.49
N ILE A 170 -21.53 1.40 1.57
CA ILE A 170 -22.65 1.02 2.45
C ILE A 170 -23.36 2.27 2.98
N LYS A 171 -22.61 3.29 3.38
CA LYS A 171 -23.18 4.55 3.88
C LYS A 171 -24.05 5.24 2.83
N VAL A 172 -23.61 5.28 1.57
CA VAL A 172 -24.35 5.92 0.47
C VAL A 172 -25.56 5.08 0.06
N ILE A 173 -25.38 3.78 -0.24
CA ILE A 173 -26.49 2.94 -0.71
C ILE A 173 -27.60 2.81 0.34
N MET A 174 -27.24 2.69 1.63
CA MET A 174 -28.24 2.56 2.69
C MET A 174 -28.92 3.88 3.01
N ARG A 175 -28.25 5.03 2.79
CA ARG A 175 -28.88 6.35 2.93
C ARG A 175 -30.07 6.49 1.99
N ASP A 176 -29.94 6.03 0.76
CA ASP A 176 -31.01 6.10 -0.24
C ASP A 176 -32.17 5.13 0.05
N LYS A 177 -31.94 4.12 0.90
CA LYS A 177 -32.97 3.17 1.35
C LYS A 177 -33.71 3.62 2.61
N ILE A 178 -33.26 4.68 3.29
CA ILE A 178 -33.96 5.20 4.47
C ILE A 178 -35.37 5.65 4.06
N GLY A 179 -36.38 5.13 4.74
CA GLY A 179 -37.80 5.39 4.45
C GLY A 179 -38.49 4.34 3.57
N SER A 180 -37.75 3.36 3.05
CA SER A 180 -38.33 2.20 2.36
C SER A 180 -38.82 1.14 3.34
N PHE A 181 -39.81 0.34 2.94
CA PHE A 181 -40.38 -0.75 3.74
C PHE A 181 -39.48 -2.00 3.68
N MET A 182 -38.30 -1.93 4.29
CA MET A 182 -37.37 -3.06 4.38
C MET A 182 -37.36 -3.66 5.78
N THR A 183 -37.54 -4.97 5.88
CA THR A 183 -37.31 -5.72 7.12
C THR A 183 -35.82 -5.98 7.33
N ARG A 184 -35.42 -6.38 8.54
CA ARG A 184 -34.05 -6.84 8.86
C ARG A 184 -33.51 -7.82 7.81
N SER A 185 -34.30 -8.84 7.49
CA SER A 185 -33.94 -9.88 6.51
C SER A 185 -33.77 -9.32 5.09
N ASN A 186 -34.61 -8.36 4.70
CA ASN A 186 -34.46 -7.71 3.38
C ASN A 186 -33.18 -6.89 3.29
N VAL A 187 -32.82 -6.16 4.37
CA VAL A 187 -31.56 -5.39 4.42
C VAL A 187 -30.35 -6.33 4.36
N GLU A 188 -30.39 -7.43 5.12
CA GLU A 188 -29.34 -8.45 5.12
C GLU A 188 -29.15 -9.08 3.74
N MET A 189 -30.23 -9.51 3.10
CA MET A 189 -30.19 -10.07 1.74
C MET A 189 -29.67 -9.06 0.72
N TYR A 190 -30.16 -7.81 0.78
CA TYR A 190 -29.73 -6.75 -0.12
C TYR A 190 -28.22 -6.47 -0.02
N LEU A 191 -27.70 -6.32 1.21
CA LEU A 191 -26.28 -6.04 1.43
C LEU A 191 -25.40 -7.23 1.05
N ASN A 192 -25.82 -8.47 1.32
CA ASN A 192 -25.06 -9.66 0.92
C ASN A 192 -25.06 -9.86 -0.61
N SER A 193 -26.19 -9.65 -1.29
CA SER A 193 -26.25 -9.69 -2.76
C SER A 193 -25.40 -8.58 -3.39
N TRP A 194 -25.38 -7.39 -2.79
CA TRP A 194 -24.54 -6.29 -3.27
C TRP A 194 -23.04 -6.60 -3.10
N ILE A 195 -22.62 -7.03 -1.90
CA ILE A 195 -21.19 -7.24 -1.61
C ILE A 195 -20.61 -8.44 -2.37
N ALA A 196 -21.44 -9.44 -2.70
CA ALA A 196 -21.03 -10.59 -3.50
C ALA A 196 -20.46 -10.21 -4.87
N ASN A 197 -20.86 -9.07 -5.45
CA ASN A 197 -20.32 -8.58 -6.73
C ASN A 197 -18.83 -8.18 -6.65
N TYR A 198 -18.27 -8.06 -5.44
CA TYR A 198 -16.87 -7.72 -5.22
C TYR A 198 -16.02 -8.89 -4.72
N VAL A 199 -16.61 -10.09 -4.66
CA VAL A 199 -15.97 -11.31 -4.17
C VAL A 199 -15.46 -12.16 -5.33
N LEU A 200 -14.18 -12.56 -5.28
CA LEU A 200 -13.57 -13.42 -6.28
C LEU A 200 -13.33 -14.83 -5.74
N LEU A 201 -14.04 -15.80 -6.33
CA LEU A 201 -14.00 -17.21 -5.94
C LEU A 201 -12.83 -17.99 -6.57
N ASN A 202 -12.15 -17.46 -7.58
CA ASN A 202 -10.99 -18.09 -8.17
C ASN A 202 -9.68 -17.60 -7.52
N ASP A 203 -8.97 -18.49 -6.81
CA ASP A 203 -7.68 -18.17 -6.18
C ASP A 203 -6.53 -18.10 -7.17
N ASP A 204 -6.63 -18.73 -8.33
CA ASP A 204 -5.57 -18.75 -9.36
C ASP A 204 -5.67 -17.56 -10.31
N ALA A 205 -6.60 -16.64 -10.05
CA ALA A 205 -6.76 -15.44 -10.85
C ALA A 205 -5.49 -14.55 -10.80
N PRO A 206 -5.16 -13.86 -11.90
CA PRO A 206 -4.00 -12.99 -11.95
C PRO A 206 -4.17 -11.78 -11.02
N GLN A 207 -3.04 -11.18 -10.62
CA GLN A 207 -2.98 -10.03 -9.72
C GLN A 207 -3.92 -8.88 -10.14
N SER A 208 -4.02 -8.61 -11.45
CA SER A 208 -4.87 -7.55 -12.00
C SER A 208 -6.37 -7.80 -11.76
N VAL A 209 -6.82 -9.05 -11.73
CA VAL A 209 -8.21 -9.41 -11.45
C VAL A 209 -8.46 -9.37 -9.94
N LYS A 210 -7.53 -9.90 -9.13
CA LYS A 210 -7.58 -9.79 -7.66
C LYS A 210 -7.57 -8.33 -7.17
N ALA A 211 -6.91 -7.43 -7.89
CA ALA A 211 -6.92 -6.01 -7.58
C ALA A 211 -8.27 -5.34 -7.89
N LYS A 212 -9.02 -5.82 -8.91
CA LYS A 212 -10.38 -5.34 -9.24
C LYS A 212 -11.45 -5.87 -8.30
N TYR A 213 -11.25 -7.08 -7.77
CA TYR A 213 -12.14 -7.75 -6.83
C TYR A 213 -11.39 -7.98 -5.51
N PRO A 214 -11.41 -7.03 -4.58
CA PRO A 214 -10.50 -7.03 -3.43
C PRO A 214 -10.81 -8.10 -2.37
N LEU A 215 -12.00 -8.72 -2.41
CA LEU A 215 -12.47 -9.65 -1.39
C LEU A 215 -12.41 -11.11 -1.86
N ARG A 216 -11.88 -11.96 -0.98
CA ARG A 216 -11.97 -13.42 -1.10
C ARG A 216 -13.31 -13.95 -0.61
N GLU A 217 -13.77 -13.42 0.52
CA GLU A 217 -15.05 -13.76 1.16
C GLU A 217 -15.61 -12.51 1.85
N ALA A 218 -16.93 -12.42 1.93
CA ALA A 218 -17.62 -11.32 2.60
C ALA A 218 -18.94 -11.79 3.21
N ARG A 219 -19.31 -11.22 4.36
CA ARG A 219 -20.60 -11.49 5.01
C ARG A 219 -21.10 -10.24 5.72
N VAL A 220 -22.39 -9.95 5.60
CA VAL A 220 -23.03 -8.86 6.35
C VAL A 220 -24.12 -9.44 7.23
N ASP A 221 -23.99 -9.27 8.54
CA ASP A 221 -24.98 -9.72 9.52
C ASP A 221 -25.78 -8.51 10.02
N VAL A 222 -27.10 -8.58 9.96
CA VAL A 222 -27.98 -7.45 10.34
C VAL A 222 -28.85 -7.83 11.53
N PHE A 223 -28.86 -6.97 12.54
CA PHE A 223 -29.56 -7.15 13.81
C PHE A 223 -30.60 -6.04 14.02
N ASP A 224 -31.74 -6.39 14.61
CA ASP A 224 -32.70 -5.42 15.13
C ASP A 224 -32.14 -4.70 16.35
N VAL A 225 -32.43 -3.40 16.49
CA VAL A 225 -32.11 -2.65 17.71
C VAL A 225 -33.32 -2.67 18.65
N PRO A 226 -33.22 -3.33 19.83
CA PRO A 226 -34.32 -3.39 20.77
C PRO A 226 -34.82 -1.99 21.17
N GLY A 227 -36.14 -1.80 21.18
CA GLY A 227 -36.77 -0.53 21.54
C GLY A 227 -36.75 0.55 20.44
N LYS A 228 -36.21 0.28 19.25
CA LYS A 228 -36.19 1.21 18.11
C LYS A 228 -36.65 0.54 16.82
N PRO A 229 -37.97 0.49 16.55
CA PRO A 229 -38.48 -0.12 15.33
C PRO A 229 -37.96 0.60 14.08
N GLY A 230 -37.63 -0.16 13.04
CA GLY A 230 -37.03 0.37 11.80
C GLY A 230 -35.55 0.77 11.93
N THR A 231 -34.92 0.54 13.08
CA THR A 231 -33.48 0.75 13.27
C THR A 231 -32.75 -0.60 13.30
N TYR A 232 -31.74 -0.73 12.44
CA TYR A 232 -30.93 -1.94 12.31
C TYR A 232 -29.45 -1.63 12.59
N ARG A 233 -28.74 -2.61 13.15
CA ARG A 233 -27.29 -2.61 13.28
C ARG A 233 -26.71 -3.66 12.35
N ALA A 234 -25.77 -3.27 11.49
CA ALA A 234 -25.06 -4.20 10.62
C ALA A 234 -23.63 -4.42 11.12
N VAL A 235 -23.15 -5.66 11.02
CA VAL A 235 -21.75 -6.04 11.20
C VAL A 235 -21.24 -6.62 9.89
N VAL A 236 -20.19 -6.04 9.34
CA VAL A 236 -19.64 -6.39 8.03
C VAL A 236 -18.31 -7.11 8.23
N TYR A 237 -18.24 -8.35 7.77
CA TYR A 237 -17.03 -9.17 7.78
C TYR A 237 -16.44 -9.18 6.37
N LEU A 238 -15.19 -8.74 6.25
CA LEU A 238 -14.46 -8.63 4.99
C LEU A 238 -13.18 -9.46 5.09
N ARG A 239 -13.03 -10.44 4.21
CA ARG A 239 -11.77 -11.20 4.07
C ARG A 239 -11.12 -10.82 2.74
N PRO A 240 -10.05 -10.01 2.74
CA PRO A 240 -9.36 -9.63 1.51
C PRO A 240 -8.50 -10.78 0.97
N HIS A 241 -8.02 -10.63 -0.27
CA HIS A 241 -6.92 -11.47 -0.77
C HIS A 241 -5.63 -11.13 -0.04
N PHE A 242 -4.94 -12.15 0.48
CA PHE A 242 -3.66 -11.94 1.15
C PHE A 242 -2.53 -11.71 0.14
N GLN A 243 -1.74 -10.68 0.42
CA GLN A 243 -0.48 -10.42 -0.27
C GLN A 243 0.67 -11.11 0.46
N MET A 244 1.66 -11.57 -0.29
CA MET A 244 2.86 -12.21 0.25
C MET A 244 3.68 -11.18 1.06
N GLU A 245 4.14 -11.58 2.25
CA GLU A 245 4.91 -10.71 3.16
C GLU A 245 6.36 -11.17 3.28
N GLU A 246 6.57 -12.43 3.71
CA GLU A 246 7.88 -12.98 3.99
C GLU A 246 7.95 -14.44 3.57
N LEU A 247 9.12 -14.86 3.09
CA LEU A 247 9.46 -16.25 2.82
C LEU A 247 10.80 -16.58 3.46
N THR A 248 10.78 -17.45 4.47
CA THR A 248 12.01 -17.99 5.05
C THR A 248 12.35 -19.30 4.34
N ALA A 249 13.36 -19.27 3.47
CA ALA A 249 13.85 -20.46 2.77
C ALA A 249 15.07 -21.05 3.49
N SER A 250 15.06 -22.37 3.71
CA SER A 250 16.25 -23.10 4.15
C SER A 250 16.71 -24.04 3.05
N ILE A 251 17.92 -23.85 2.53
CA ILE A 251 18.50 -24.71 1.49
C ILE A 251 19.30 -25.81 2.18
N ARG A 252 18.97 -27.07 1.90
CA ARG A 252 19.67 -28.24 2.43
C ARG A 252 20.23 -29.05 1.28
N LEU A 253 21.55 -29.23 1.26
CA LEU A 253 22.19 -30.18 0.35
C LEU A 253 22.04 -31.59 0.92
N VAL A 254 21.48 -32.49 0.14
CA VAL A 254 21.22 -33.89 0.52
C VAL A 254 21.66 -34.80 -0.61
N ALA A 255 22.29 -35.93 -0.28
CA ALA A 255 22.70 -36.93 -1.28
C ALA A 255 21.49 -37.66 -1.90
N THR A 256 20.41 -37.80 -1.12
CA THR A 256 19.13 -38.33 -1.56
C THR A 256 18.04 -37.40 -1.06
N LEU A 257 17.11 -37.00 -1.94
CA LEU A 257 16.01 -36.13 -1.57
C LEU A 257 15.15 -36.83 -0.50
N PRO A 258 14.97 -36.23 0.69
CA PRO A 258 14.04 -36.75 1.67
C PRO A 258 12.61 -36.70 1.12
N PRO A 259 11.68 -37.51 1.66
CA PRO A 259 10.28 -37.41 1.29
C PRO A 259 9.75 -35.97 1.50
N PRO A 260 8.75 -35.53 0.70
CA PRO A 260 8.19 -34.20 0.81
C PRO A 260 7.76 -33.91 2.26
N ALA A 261 8.07 -32.71 2.75
CA ALA A 261 7.58 -32.27 4.05
C ALA A 261 6.05 -32.31 4.05
N LYS A 262 5.46 -32.83 5.14
CA LYS A 262 4.01 -32.83 5.36
C LYS A 262 3.54 -31.47 5.84
#